data_AF-A0AB74QEZ2-F1
#
_entry.id   AF-A0AB74QEZ2-F1
#
_cell.length_a   1.000
_cell.length_b   1.000
_cell.length_c   1.000
_cell.angle_alpha   90.00
_cell.angle_beta   90.00
_cell.angle_gamma   90.00
#
_symmetry.space_group_name_H-M   'P 1'
#
loop_
_entity.id
_entity.type
_entity.pdbx_description
1 polymer ?
#
loop_
_entity_poly.entity_id
_entity_poly.type
_entity_poly.pdbx_seq_one_letter_code
_entity_poly.pdbx_strand_id
1 'polypeptide(L)' 'MYDTQEETYSGCKIIVGMEFETGCVFVEGSDELNDEITAFKGLDKYDINNYYLVANYIRCLKKYKLID' A
#
# COMPACT_ATOMS: atom_id res chain seq x y z
N MET A 1 4.32 -7.32 -12.25
CA MET A 1 4.14 -7.54 -10.80
C MET A 1 5.46 -7.97 -10.15
N TYR A 2 6.13 -9.03 -10.63
CA TYR A 2 7.52 -9.32 -10.22
C TYR A 2 8.56 -8.43 -10.91
N ASP A 3 8.29 -8.00 -12.15
CA ASP A 3 9.22 -7.15 -12.92
C ASP A 3 9.30 -5.71 -12.41
N THR A 4 8.36 -5.32 -11.54
CA THR A 4 8.27 -4.00 -10.89
C THR A 4 8.80 -4.02 -9.46
N GLN A 5 9.31 -5.18 -9.01
CA GLN A 5 9.90 -5.32 -7.68
C GLN A 5 11.19 -4.50 -7.60
N GLU A 6 11.31 -3.73 -6.52
CA GLU A 6 12.48 -2.91 -6.26
C GLU A 6 13.73 -3.80 -6.12
N GLU A 7 14.88 -3.32 -6.59
CA GLU A 7 16.15 -4.10 -6.58
C GLU A 7 16.49 -4.64 -5.19
N THR A 8 16.17 -3.89 -4.14
CA THR A 8 16.37 -4.29 -2.73
C THR A 8 15.64 -5.59 -2.37
N TYR A 9 14.57 -5.93 -3.07
CA TYR A 9 13.80 -7.16 -2.87
C TYR A 9 14.08 -8.22 -3.95
N SER A 10 15.11 -8.05 -4.77
CA SER A 10 15.44 -8.98 -5.86
C SER A 10 15.61 -10.42 -5.37
N GLY A 11 14.81 -11.33 -5.96
CA GLY A 11 14.80 -12.75 -5.60
C GLY A 11 13.98 -13.09 -4.35
N CYS A 12 13.43 -12.09 -3.64
CA CYS A 12 12.47 -12.30 -2.57
C CYS A 12 11.08 -12.61 -3.14
N LYS A 13 10.35 -13.51 -2.49
CA LYS A 13 8.94 -13.73 -2.79
C LYS A 13 8.13 -12.54 -2.29
N ILE A 14 7.15 -12.13 -3.08
CA ILE A 14 6.12 -11.21 -2.62
C ILE A 14 5.16 -11.99 -1.71
N ILE A 15 4.94 -11.50 -0.49
CA ILE A 15 3.98 -12.07 0.46
C ILE A 15 2.98 -10.98 0.82
N VAL A 16 1.70 -11.30 0.71
CA VAL A 16 0.61 -10.39 1.09
C VAL A 16 -0.14 -11.01 2.26
N GLY A 17 -0.11 -10.33 3.40
CA GLY A 17 -0.89 -10.65 4.58
C GLY A 17 -2.06 -9.69 4.75
N MET A 18 -3.19 -10.19 5.23
CA MET A 18 -4.33 -9.36 5.63
C MET A 18 -4.76 -9.75 7.03
N GLU A 19 -4.88 -8.77 7.91
CA GLU A 19 -5.48 -8.94 9.23
C GLU A 19 -7.01 -8.82 9.10
N PHE A 20 -7.72 -9.76 9.70
CA PHE A 20 -9.14 -9.98 9.43
C PHE A 20 -10.05 -8.91 10.04
N GLU A 21 -9.77 -8.46 11.26
CA GLU A 21 -10.65 -7.56 12.01
C GLU A 21 -10.59 -6.11 11.50
N THR A 22 -9.39 -5.65 11.15
CA THR A 22 -9.12 -4.28 10.71
C THR A 22 -9.04 -4.15 9.19
N GLY A 23 -8.91 -5.27 8.47
CA GLY A 23 -8.60 -5.23 7.03
C GLY A 23 -7.25 -4.58 6.74
N CYS A 24 -6.33 -4.56 7.70
CA CYS A 24 -4.97 -4.08 7.50
C CYS A 24 -4.24 -5.03 6.53
N VAL A 25 -3.56 -4.48 5.53
CA VAL A 25 -2.81 -5.26 4.54
C VAL A 25 -1.33 -4.98 4.71
N PHE A 26 -0.54 -6.04 4.70
CA PHE A 26 0.91 -6.00 4.76
C PHE A 26 1.46 -6.64 3.48
N VAL A 27 2.35 -5.94 2.80
CA VAL A 27 3.06 -6.47 1.64
C VAL A 27 4.53 -6.52 1.98
N GLU A 28 5.11 -7.71 1.90
CA GLU A 28 6.55 -7.92 1.97
C GLU A 28 7.10 -8.18 0.58
N GLY A 29 8.25 -7.58 0.28
CA GLY A 29 8.97 -7.80 -0.97
C GLY A 29 8.45 -6.98 -2.15
N SER A 30 7.57 -5.98 -1.98
CA SER A 30 7.25 -5.01 -3.02
C SER A 30 6.60 -3.77 -2.43
N ASP A 31 7.29 -2.63 -2.49
CA ASP A 31 6.73 -1.35 -2.04
C ASP A 31 5.70 -0.83 -3.06
N GLU A 32 5.95 -1.06 -4.36
CA GLU A 32 5.01 -0.73 -5.44
C GLU A 32 3.64 -1.39 -5.24
N LEU A 33 3.60 -2.69 -4.93
CA LEU A 33 2.33 -3.36 -4.66
C LEU A 33 1.66 -2.85 -3.38
N ASN A 34 2.44 -2.53 -2.35
CA ASN A 34 1.90 -1.94 -1.12
C ASN A 34 1.20 -0.61 -1.40
N ASP A 35 1.82 0.24 -2.23
CA ASP A 35 1.28 1.52 -2.65
C ASP A 35 0.02 1.35 -3.50
N GLU A 36 0.01 0.41 -4.44
CA GLU A 36 -1.14 0.11 -5.30
C GLU A 36 -2.35 -0.33 -4.46
N ILE A 37 -2.15 -1.27 -3.54
CA ILE A 37 -3.20 -1.74 -2.64
C ILE A 37 -3.69 -0.59 -1.75
N THR A 38 -2.79 0.25 -1.25
CA THR A 38 -3.17 1.41 -0.42
C THR A 38 -4.05 2.38 -1.21
N ALA A 39 -3.68 2.71 -2.44
CA ALA A 39 -4.47 3.58 -3.31
C ALA A 39 -5.84 2.98 -3.66
N PHE A 40 -5.91 1.67 -3.85
CA PHE A 40 -7.14 0.96 -4.20
C PHE A 40 -8.09 0.77 -3.01
N LYS A 41 -7.57 0.36 -1.85
CA LYS A 41 -8.37 0.02 -0.66
C LYS A 41 -9.07 1.23 -0.05
N GLY A 42 -8.40 2.39 -0.07
CA GLY A 42 -8.89 3.59 0.59
C GLY A 42 -8.74 3.55 2.11
N LEU A 43 -9.37 4.54 2.75
CA LEU A 43 -9.39 4.74 4.20
C LEU A 43 -10.82 4.62 4.72
N ASP A 44 -11.00 4.00 5.88
CA ASP A 44 -12.28 3.93 6.55
C ASP A 44 -12.50 5.08 7.55
N LYS A 45 -13.63 5.03 8.28
CA LYS A 45 -14.03 6.06 9.25
C LYS A 45 -13.09 6.21 10.45
N TYR A 46 -12.28 5.19 10.75
CA TYR A 46 -11.28 5.21 11.81
C TYR A 46 -9.95 5.72 11.26
N ASP A 47 -9.56 5.23 10.07
CA ASP A 47 -8.31 5.56 9.40
C ASP A 47 -8.14 7.07 9.14
N ILE A 48 -9.22 7.78 8.79
CA ILE A 48 -9.19 9.23 8.54
C ILE A 48 -8.73 10.06 9.75
N ASN A 49 -8.76 9.49 10.95
CA ASN A 49 -8.27 10.15 12.17
C ASN A 49 -6.79 9.88 12.44
N ASN A 50 -6.16 9.00 11.68
CA ASN A 50 -4.73 8.71 11.76
C ASN A 50 -3.98 9.51 10.70
N TYR A 51 -3.25 10.55 11.13
CA TYR A 51 -2.53 11.46 10.23
C TYR A 51 -1.53 10.74 9.31
N TYR A 52 -0.92 9.64 9.77
CA TYR A 52 0.03 8.88 8.96
C TYR A 52 -0.69 8.15 7.83
N LEU A 53 -1.79 7.45 8.13
CA LEU A 53 -2.56 6.71 7.11
C LEU A 53 -3.13 7.67 6.05
N VAL A 54 -3.64 8.83 6.48
CA VAL A 54 -4.11 9.89 5.58
C VAL A 54 -2.99 10.39 4.67
N ALA A 55 -1.83 10.74 5.23
CA ALA A 55 -0.70 11.22 4.43
C ALA A 55 -0.18 10.15 3.46
N ASN A 56 -0.09 8.89 3.91
CA ASN A 56 0.35 7.80 3.07
C ASN A 56 -0.63 7.52 1.91
N TYR A 57 -1.93 7.55 2.18
CA TYR A 57 -2.95 7.39 1.16
C TYR A 57 -2.90 8.52 0.11
N ILE A 58 -2.81 9.78 0.53
CA ILE A 58 -2.66 10.93 -0.39
C ILE A 58 -1.39 10.77 -1.24
N ARG A 59 -0.27 10.35 -0.65
CA ARG A 59 0.97 10.07 -1.39
C ARG A 59 0.74 9.01 -2.48
N CYS A 60 0.06 7.91 -2.15
CA CYS A 60 -0.24 6.85 -3.11
C CYS A 60 -1.16 7.34 -4.23
N LEU A 61 -2.23 8.07 -3.91
CA LEU A 61 -3.13 8.63 -4.92
C LEU A 61 -2.40 9.58 -5.89
N LYS A 62 -1.51 10.44 -5.40
CA LYS A 62 -0.67 11.31 -6.24
C LYS A 62 0.29 10.50 -7.11
N LYS A 63 0.95 9.48 -6.55
CA LYS A 63 1.86 8.57 -7.29
C LYS A 63 1.15 7.95 -8.50
N TYR A 64 -0.10 7.52 -8.33
CA TYR A 64 -0.89 6.87 -9.39
C TYR A 64 -1.71 7.80 -10.26
N LYS A 65 -1.59 9.13 -10.13
CA LYS A 65 -2.30 10.02 -11.07
C LYS A 65 -3.78 10.24 -10.71
N LEU A 66 -4.23 9.82 -9.53
CA LEU A 66 -5.65 9.74 -9.17
C LEU A 66 -6.19 11.05 -8.58
N ILE A 67 -5.30 11.91 -8.07
CA ILE A 67 -5.57 13.25 -7.57
C ILE A 67 -4.38 14.18 -7.90
N ASP A 68 -4.61 15.49 -7.83
CA ASP A 68 -3.60 16.54 -8.03
C ASP A 68 -2.69 16.77 -6.79
#